data_AF-A0A2M9ZI37-F1
#
_entry.id   AF-A0A2M9ZI37-F1
#
_cell.length_a   1.000
_cell.length_b   1.000
_cell.length_c   1.000
_cell.angle_alpha   90.00
_cell.angle_beta   90.00
_cell.angle_gamma   90.00
#
_symmetry.space_group_name_H-M   'P 1'
#
loop_
_entity.id
_entity.type
_entity.pdbx_description
1 polymer ?
#
loop_
_entity_poly.entity_id
_entity_poly.type
_entity_poly.pdbx_seq_one_letter_code
_entity_poly.pdbx_strand_id
1 'polypeptide(L)'
;MVILEKRSDRISKLSGNLSGLKSNQIHRLKKLSERRIRENVIITQDVSRLLCEISHEISRQVGILIDRSGYVTHVIVGSDSSIDIPWLDRIRTSEARLRGLRLVHTHLKDEALNQEDLTDLALLRLDYLTAVTVGADGFPKVLFSA
;
A
#
# COMPACT_ATOMS: atom_id res chain seq x y z
N MET A 1 1.65 -24.90 -27.97
CA MET A 1 0.64 -24.84 -26.88
C MET A 1 1.41 -24.80 -25.56
N VAL A 2 1.88 -23.61 -25.16
CA VAL A 2 2.59 -23.44 -23.87
C VAL A 2 1.56 -23.10 -22.82
N ILE A 3 1.53 -23.94 -21.80
CA ILE A 3 0.57 -23.98 -20.71
C ILE A 3 0.58 -22.62 -19.97
N LEU A 4 -0.52 -21.88 -20.11
CA LEU A 4 -0.88 -20.73 -19.26
C LEU A 4 -1.33 -21.27 -17.91
N GLU A 5 -0.40 -21.76 -17.09
CA GLU A 5 -0.73 -22.23 -15.75
C GLU A 5 -1.00 -21.05 -14.81
N LYS A 6 -2.29 -20.87 -14.51
CA LYS A 6 -2.92 -20.23 -13.33
C LYS A 6 -2.63 -18.75 -13.10
N ARG A 7 -3.33 -17.91 -13.88
CA ARG A 7 -3.51 -16.46 -13.64
C ARG A 7 -4.62 -16.10 -12.61
N SER A 8 -5.08 -17.01 -11.74
CA SER A 8 -6.36 -16.84 -11.01
C SER A 8 -6.32 -16.66 -9.47
N ASP A 9 -5.19 -16.77 -8.76
CA ASP A 9 -5.21 -16.76 -7.27
C ASP A 9 -4.19 -15.82 -6.62
N ARG A 10 -4.17 -14.55 -7.01
CA ARG A 10 -3.58 -13.51 -6.16
C ARG A 10 -4.65 -12.51 -5.77
N ILE A 11 -5.59 -12.96 -4.93
CA ILE A 11 -6.44 -12.06 -4.17
C ILE A 11 -5.50 -11.32 -3.22
N SER A 12 -5.27 -10.04 -3.48
CA SER A 12 -4.49 -9.25 -2.53
C SER A 12 -5.22 -9.21 -1.18
N LYS A 13 -4.49 -9.39 -0.09
CA LYS A 13 -5.09 -9.51 1.25
C LYS A 13 -5.52 -8.11 1.73
N LEU A 14 -6.81 -7.91 1.96
CA LEU A 14 -7.34 -6.72 2.66
C LEU A 14 -7.26 -6.95 4.17
N SER A 15 -6.57 -6.08 4.90
CA SER A 15 -6.33 -6.22 6.35
C SER A 15 -6.35 -4.88 7.10
N GLY A 16 -6.26 -4.95 8.43
CA GLY A 16 -6.18 -3.79 9.32
C GLY A 16 -7.53 -3.40 9.93
N ASN A 17 -7.71 -2.12 10.26
CA ASN A 17 -8.91 -1.58 10.87
C ASN A 17 -10.05 -1.46 9.84
N LEU A 18 -10.84 -2.52 9.68
CA LEU A 18 -12.00 -2.56 8.78
C LEU A 18 -13.33 -2.24 9.48
N SER A 19 -13.30 -2.02 10.80
CA SER A 19 -14.50 -1.79 11.61
C SER A 19 -15.20 -0.49 11.18
N GLY A 20 -16.53 -0.54 11.03
CA GLY A 20 -17.35 0.62 10.67
C GLY A 20 -17.30 1.04 9.19
N LEU A 21 -16.58 0.31 8.34
CA LEU A 21 -16.53 0.62 6.91
C LEU A 21 -17.80 0.15 6.18
N LYS A 22 -18.34 1.02 5.33
CA LYS A 22 -19.49 0.72 4.45
C LYS A 22 -19.08 -0.27 3.37
N SER A 23 -20.04 -1.05 2.85
CA SER A 23 -19.78 -2.03 1.78
C SER A 23 -19.14 -1.41 0.54
N ASN A 24 -19.53 -0.19 0.16
CA ASN A 24 -18.91 0.53 -0.96
C ASN A 24 -17.44 0.87 -0.70
N GLN A 25 -17.08 1.25 0.54
CA GLN A 25 -15.70 1.54 0.93
C GLN A 25 -14.83 0.28 0.86
N ILE A 26 -15.34 -0.84 1.39
CA ILE A 26 -14.68 -2.15 1.27
C ILE A 26 -14.51 -2.55 -0.20
N HIS A 27 -15.51 -2.31 -1.05
CA HIS A 27 -15.42 -2.61 -2.47
C HIS A 27 -14.36 -1.75 -3.19
N ARG A 28 -14.24 -0.46 -2.86
CA ARG A 28 -13.18 0.42 -3.40
C ARG A 28 -11.78 -0.02 -2.96
N LEU A 29 -11.62 -0.42 -1.69
CA LEU A 29 -10.35 -1.00 -1.20
C LEU A 29 -9.98 -2.29 -1.96
N LYS A 30 -10.96 -3.15 -2.24
CA LYS A 30 -10.74 -4.36 -3.08
C LYS A 30 -10.43 -4.05 -4.55
N LYS A 31 -10.82 -2.88 -5.07
CA LYS A 31 -10.41 -2.45 -6.43
C LYS A 31 -8.95 -1.98 -6.49
N LEU A 32 -8.43 -1.33 -5.44
CA LEU A 32 -6.99 -1.00 -5.34
C LEU A 32 -6.12 -2.26 -5.48
N SER A 33 -6.59 -3.31 -4.83
CA SER A 33 -6.10 -4.68 -4.84
C SER A 33 -5.92 -5.31 -6.25
N GLU A 34 -6.70 -4.87 -7.24
CA GLU A 34 -6.66 -5.37 -8.62
C GLU A 34 -5.71 -4.56 -9.52
N ARG A 35 -5.11 -3.49 -8.99
CA ARG A 35 -4.26 -2.60 -9.77
C ARG A 35 -2.89 -3.21 -10.01
N ARG A 36 -2.32 -2.88 -11.17
CA ARG A 36 -0.92 -3.12 -11.50
C ARG A 36 -0.20 -1.80 -11.67
N ILE A 37 0.80 -1.55 -10.85
CA ILE A 37 1.65 -0.37 -10.91
C ILE A 37 2.89 -0.77 -11.72
N ARG A 38 3.24 0.01 -12.76
CA ARG A 38 4.43 -0.32 -13.56
C ARG A 38 5.67 -0.23 -12.67
N GLU A 39 6.60 -1.15 -12.88
CA GLU A 39 7.82 -1.31 -12.09
C GLU A 39 8.75 -0.08 -12.06
N ASN A 40 8.61 0.82 -13.04
CA ASN A 40 9.40 2.04 -13.21
C ASN A 40 8.77 3.31 -12.61
N VAL A 41 7.64 3.21 -11.91
CA VAL A 41 7.00 4.33 -11.21
C VAL A 41 6.69 3.93 -9.77
N ILE A 42 6.69 4.90 -8.86
CA ILE A 42 6.35 4.66 -7.45
C ILE A 42 4.88 4.28 -7.31
N ILE A 43 4.01 5.11 -7.89
CA ILE A 43 2.56 4.95 -7.94
C ILE A 43 2.04 5.77 -9.13
N THR A 44 0.96 5.34 -9.78
CA THR A 44 0.33 6.13 -10.83
C THR A 44 -0.60 7.18 -10.24
N GLN A 45 -0.86 8.27 -10.96
CA GLN A 45 -1.77 9.34 -10.51
C GLN A 45 -3.18 8.82 -10.17
N ASP A 46 -3.71 7.88 -10.97
CA ASP A 46 -5.03 7.29 -10.71
C ASP A 46 -5.07 6.48 -9.42
N VAL A 47 -4.00 5.75 -9.11
CA VAL A 47 -3.92 4.94 -7.89
C VAL A 47 -3.69 5.84 -6.68
N SER A 48 -2.83 6.86 -6.78
CA SER A 48 -2.61 7.81 -5.68
C SER A 48 -3.87 8.62 -5.36
N ARG A 49 -4.61 9.06 -6.39
CA ARG A 49 -5.93 9.69 -6.22
C ARG A 49 -6.89 8.77 -5.48
N LEU A 50 -7.09 7.54 -5.96
CA LEU A 50 -8.00 6.60 -5.31
C LEU A 50 -7.61 6.30 -3.87
N LEU A 51 -6.30 6.18 -3.59
CA LEU A 51 -5.76 5.93 -2.25
C LEU A 51 -6.04 7.09 -1.30
N CYS A 52 -5.82 8.34 -1.74
CA CYS A 52 -6.09 9.54 -0.96
C CYS A 52 -7.60 9.75 -0.73
N GLU A 53 -8.42 9.57 -1.77
CA GLU A 53 -9.88 9.73 -1.66
C GLU A 53 -10.49 8.76 -0.64
N ILE A 54 -10.10 7.48 -0.70
CA ILE A 54 -10.63 6.48 0.24
C ILE A 54 -10.09 6.74 1.65
N SER A 55 -8.80 7.10 1.79
CA SER A 55 -8.19 7.42 3.08
C SER A 55 -8.88 8.61 3.75
N HIS A 56 -9.13 9.68 2.99
CA HIS A 56 -9.86 10.86 3.45
C HIS A 56 -11.30 10.51 3.87
N GLU A 57 -12.02 9.73 3.06
CA GLU A 57 -13.41 9.37 3.36
C GLU A 57 -13.56 8.53 4.64
N ILE A 58 -12.61 7.63 4.91
CA ILE A 58 -12.67 6.73 6.06
C ILE A 58 -11.93 7.28 7.29
N SER A 59 -11.27 8.44 7.15
CA SER A 59 -10.40 9.06 8.16
C SER A 59 -9.35 8.10 8.72
N ARG A 60 -8.75 7.29 7.85
CA ARG A 60 -7.67 6.35 8.21
C ARG A 60 -6.61 6.35 7.13
N GLN A 61 -5.36 6.13 7.52
CA GLN A 61 -4.30 5.81 6.60
C GLN A 61 -4.66 4.53 5.82
N VAL A 62 -4.40 4.54 4.52
CA VAL A 62 -4.55 3.38 3.65
C VAL A 62 -3.25 3.14 2.93
N GLY A 63 -2.78 1.90 2.96
CA GLY A 63 -1.54 1.49 2.31
C GLY A 63 -1.73 0.31 1.37
N ILE A 64 -0.82 0.19 0.42
CA ILE A 64 -0.71 -0.92 -0.51
C ILE A 64 0.73 -1.43 -0.53
N LEU A 65 0.88 -2.76 -0.50
CA LEU A 65 2.17 -3.41 -0.74
C LEU A 65 2.23 -3.89 -2.19
N ILE A 66 3.28 -3.50 -2.89
CA ILE A 66 3.48 -3.77 -4.31
C ILE A 66 4.72 -4.65 -4.48
N ASP A 67 4.60 -5.76 -5.21
CA ASP A 67 5.76 -6.59 -5.55
C ASP A 67 6.58 -6.01 -6.71
N ARG A 68 7.77 -6.57 -6.96
CA ARG A 68 8.63 -6.13 -8.08
C ARG A 68 8.01 -6.32 -9.47
N SER A 69 7.01 -7.19 -9.63
CA SER A 69 6.28 -7.38 -10.89
C SER A 69 5.18 -6.33 -11.10
N GLY A 70 4.97 -5.46 -10.10
CA GLY A 70 4.00 -4.38 -10.10
C GLY A 70 2.64 -4.74 -9.55
N TYR A 71 2.46 -5.95 -8.98
CA TYR A 71 1.16 -6.38 -8.46
C TYR A 71 0.96 -5.91 -7.02
N VAL A 72 -0.23 -5.42 -6.72
CA VAL A 72 -0.65 -5.17 -5.35
C VAL A 72 -0.87 -6.52 -4.65
N THR A 73 -0.16 -6.74 -3.56
CA THR A 73 -0.19 -7.98 -2.77
C THR A 73 -1.03 -7.84 -1.50
N HIS A 74 -1.09 -6.63 -0.94
CA HIS A 74 -1.88 -6.32 0.26
C HIS A 74 -2.48 -4.92 0.14
N VAL A 75 -3.68 -4.75 0.70
CA VAL A 75 -4.30 -3.46 0.97
C VAL A 75 -4.52 -3.39 2.48
N ILE A 76 -4.01 -2.36 3.12
CA ILE A 76 -3.94 -2.24 4.58
C ILE A 76 -4.69 -0.97 4.98
N VAL A 77 -5.61 -1.08 5.94
CA VAL A 77 -6.29 0.06 6.54
C VAL A 77 -5.75 0.27 7.95
N GLY A 78 -5.12 1.41 8.18
CA GLY A 78 -4.51 1.78 9.45
C GLY A 78 -5.44 2.54 10.39
N SER A 79 -4.82 3.31 11.29
CA SER A 79 -5.45 4.34 12.12
C SER A 79 -5.37 5.69 11.40
N ASP A 80 -5.66 6.80 12.09
CA ASP A 80 -5.46 8.14 11.57
C ASP A 80 -3.98 8.58 11.57
N SER A 81 -3.10 7.87 12.28
CA SER A 81 -1.68 8.23 12.43
C SER A 81 -0.68 7.14 12.11
N SER A 82 -1.11 5.89 11.95
CA SER A 82 -0.21 4.74 11.77
C SER A 82 -0.81 3.68 10.85
N ILE A 83 0.04 2.81 10.32
CA ILE A 83 -0.36 1.65 9.52
C ILE A 83 0.30 0.37 10.02
N ASP A 84 -0.50 -0.55 10.54
CA ASP A 84 0.01 -1.84 11.01
C ASP A 84 0.24 -2.78 9.81
N ILE A 85 1.50 -2.91 9.39
CA ILE A 85 1.86 -3.79 8.28
C ILE A 85 1.71 -5.26 8.74
N PRO A 86 0.90 -6.08 8.04
CA PRO A 86 0.67 -7.45 8.46
C PRO A 86 1.96 -8.27 8.37
N TRP A 87 1.97 -9.42 9.03
CA TRP A 87 3.06 -10.36 8.88
C TRP A 87 3.18 -10.79 7.41
N LEU A 88 4.31 -10.49 6.79
CA LEU A 88 4.54 -10.82 5.40
C LEU A 88 5.19 -12.21 5.35
N ASP A 89 4.52 -13.13 4.69
CA ASP A 89 4.94 -14.52 4.55
C ASP A 89 6.43 -14.58 4.12
N ARG A 90 7.21 -15.49 4.73
CA ARG A 90 8.64 -15.65 4.46
C ARG A 90 8.87 -16.14 3.03
N ILE A 91 8.82 -15.25 2.04
CA ILE A 91 9.54 -15.45 0.79
C ILE A 91 11.01 -15.59 1.22
N ARG A 92 11.63 -16.75 0.92
CA ARG A 92 13.02 -17.10 1.27
C ARG A 92 13.98 -16.04 0.74
N THR A 93 14.06 -14.96 1.49
CA THR A 93 14.99 -13.89 1.27
C THR A 93 16.22 -14.33 2.02
N SER A 94 17.27 -14.71 1.31
CA SER A 94 18.59 -14.80 1.93
C SER A 94 18.82 -13.52 2.73
N GLU A 95 19.40 -13.62 3.91
CA GLU A 95 19.58 -12.52 4.87
C GLU A 95 20.22 -11.26 4.24
N ALA A 96 20.88 -11.38 3.08
CA ALA A 96 21.48 -10.28 2.31
C ALA A 96 20.55 -9.45 1.39
N ARG A 97 19.30 -9.87 1.07
CA ARG A 97 18.49 -9.18 0.02
C ARG A 97 17.27 -8.45 0.58
N LEU A 98 16.88 -7.32 -0.01
CA LEU A 98 15.57 -6.70 0.27
C LEU A 98 14.41 -7.62 -0.13
N ARG A 99 13.26 -7.46 0.54
CA ARG A 99 12.09 -8.36 0.47
C ARG A 99 11.41 -8.37 -0.89
N GLY A 100 11.70 -7.42 -1.78
CA GLY A 100 11.01 -7.31 -3.06
C GLY A 100 9.59 -6.77 -2.94
N LEU A 101 9.29 -6.08 -1.84
CA LEU A 101 8.01 -5.45 -1.55
C LEU A 101 8.23 -3.96 -1.30
N ARG A 102 7.29 -3.17 -1.81
CA ARG A 102 7.32 -1.71 -1.79
C ARG A 102 6.04 -1.24 -1.11
N LEU A 103 6.14 -0.39 -0.10
CA LEU A 103 4.96 0.17 0.56
C LEU A 103 4.65 1.55 0.00
N VAL A 104 3.39 1.77 -0.35
CA VAL A 104 2.84 3.12 -0.55
C VAL A 104 1.66 3.29 0.38
N HIS A 105 1.69 4.28 1.26
CA HIS A 105 0.58 4.59 2.18
C HIS A 105 0.29 6.09 2.21
N THR A 106 -0.80 6.47 2.86
CA THR A 106 -1.22 7.86 2.98
C THR A 106 -0.86 8.44 4.33
N HIS A 107 -0.42 9.69 4.36
CA HIS A 107 -0.42 10.51 5.57
C HIS A 107 -1.62 11.45 5.55
N LEU A 108 -2.47 11.38 6.58
CA LEU A 108 -3.61 12.30 6.74
C LEU A 108 -3.17 13.69 7.22
N LYS A 109 -1.95 13.80 7.75
CA LYS A 109 -1.30 15.06 8.10
C LYS A 109 -0.29 15.41 7.01
N ASP A 110 -0.01 16.70 6.85
CA ASP A 110 1.00 17.20 5.91
C ASP A 110 2.40 16.99 6.49
N GLU A 111 2.81 15.73 6.63
CA GLU A 111 4.04 15.31 7.29
C GLU A 111 4.88 14.41 6.41
N ALA A 112 6.21 14.55 6.53
CA ALA A 112 7.18 13.69 5.88
C ALA A 112 7.18 12.28 6.50
N LEU A 113 8.03 11.38 5.98
CA LEU A 113 8.26 10.08 6.61
C LEU A 113 8.73 10.27 8.05
N ASN A 114 8.07 9.57 8.97
CA ASN A 114 8.34 9.62 10.40
C ASN A 114 9.28 8.46 10.82
N GLN A 115 9.59 8.38 12.11
CA GLN A 115 10.48 7.34 12.63
C GLN A 115 9.86 5.93 12.54
N GLU A 116 8.54 5.79 12.64
CA GLU A 116 7.81 4.53 12.47
C GLU A 116 7.99 4.01 11.04
N ASP A 117 7.79 4.88 10.04
CA ASP A 117 8.00 4.55 8.62
C ASP A 117 9.42 4.06 8.34
N LEU A 118 10.43 4.79 8.83
CA LEU A 118 11.83 4.41 8.64
C LEU A 118 12.19 3.12 9.36
N THR A 119 11.57 2.87 10.52
CA THR A 119 11.73 1.64 11.28
C THR A 119 11.13 0.46 10.52
N ASP A 120 9.93 0.61 9.96
CA ASP A 120 9.26 -0.41 9.16
C ASP A 120 10.04 -0.72 7.87
N LEU A 121 10.50 0.30 7.16
CA LEU A 121 11.37 0.15 5.99
C LEU A 121 12.58 -0.74 6.31
N ALA A 122 13.26 -0.47 7.43
CA ALA A 122 14.44 -1.20 7.86
C ALA A 122 14.12 -2.63 8.35
N LEU A 123 13.16 -2.79 9.26
CA LEU A 123 12.83 -4.07 9.90
C LEU A 123 12.15 -5.05 8.93
N LEU A 124 11.27 -4.54 8.07
CA LEU A 124 10.61 -5.36 7.05
C LEU A 124 11.47 -5.53 5.80
N ARG A 125 12.56 -4.76 5.70
CA ARG A 125 13.53 -4.79 4.59
C ARG A 125 12.83 -4.54 3.25
N LEU A 126 11.96 -3.54 3.24
CA LEU A 126 11.23 -3.15 2.03
C LEU A 126 12.21 -2.61 0.99
N ASP A 127 11.84 -2.73 -0.29
CA ASP A 127 12.61 -2.17 -1.39
C ASP A 127 12.56 -0.62 -1.37
N TYR A 128 11.41 -0.06 -0.98
CA TYR A 128 11.22 1.34 -0.64
C TYR A 128 9.91 1.52 0.14
N LEU A 129 9.76 2.66 0.80
CA LEU A 129 8.52 3.12 1.43
C LEU A 129 8.17 4.50 0.90
N THR A 130 6.89 4.76 0.65
CA THR A 130 6.41 6.08 0.22
C THR A 130 5.13 6.49 0.92
N ALA A 131 5.15 7.65 1.54
CA ALA A 131 3.95 8.32 2.04
C ALA A 131 3.43 9.32 1.01
N VAL A 132 2.11 9.30 0.78
CA VAL A 132 1.38 10.32 0.00
C VAL A 132 0.58 11.16 0.98
N THR A 133 0.88 12.45 1.11
CA THR A 133 0.07 13.34 1.97
C THR A 133 -1.28 13.61 1.32
N VAL A 134 -2.34 13.49 2.11
CA VAL A 134 -3.72 13.69 1.69
C VAL A 134 -4.11 15.16 1.90
N GLY A 135 -4.57 15.82 0.84
CA GLY A 135 -5.12 17.17 0.90
C GLY A 135 -6.47 17.22 1.61
N ALA A 136 -6.89 18.43 1.99
CA ALA A 136 -8.18 18.66 2.64
C ALA A 136 -9.39 18.32 1.73
N ASP A 137 -9.15 18.23 0.43
CA ASP A 137 -10.10 17.83 -0.61
C ASP A 137 -10.05 16.32 -0.93
N GLY A 138 -9.20 15.55 -0.23
CA GLY A 138 -8.99 14.13 -0.48
C GLY A 138 -8.09 13.83 -1.68
N PHE A 139 -7.42 14.84 -2.26
CA PHE A 139 -6.48 14.63 -3.37
C PHE A 139 -5.02 14.53 -2.89
N PRO A 140 -4.16 13.81 -3.63
CA PRO A 140 -2.74 13.70 -3.31
C PRO A 140 -2.04 15.06 -3.43
N LYS A 141 -1.20 15.41 -2.45
CA LYS A 141 -0.35 16.61 -2.46
C LYS A 141 1.12 16.29 -2.75
N VAL A 142 1.86 15.86 -1.73
CA VAL A 142 3.30 15.59 -1.77
C VAL A 142 3.56 14.10 -1.55
N LEU A 143 4.61 13.58 -2.18
CA LEU A 143 5.12 12.24 -1.95
C LEU A 143 6.47 12.32 -1.24
N PHE A 144 6.61 11.56 -0.16
CA PHE A 144 7.88 11.38 0.55
C PHE A 144 8.31 9.92 0.42
N SER A 145 9.54 9.67 -0.03
CA SER A 145 10.04 8.33 -0.30
C SER A 145 11.42 8.11 0.32
N ALA A 146 11.68 6.90 0.79
CA ALA A 146 12.96 6.42 1.29
C ALA A 146 13.25 4.99 0.81
#